data_AF-A0A663MTW3-F1
#
_entry.id   AF-A0A663MTW3-F1
#
_cell.length_a   1.000
_cell.length_b   1.000
_cell.length_c   1.000
_cell.angle_alpha   90.00
_cell.angle_beta   90.00
_cell.angle_gamma   90.00
#
_symmetry.space_group_name_H-M   'P 1'
#
loop_
_entity.id
_entity.type
_entity.pdbx_description
1 polymer ?
#
loop_
_entity_poly.entity_id
_entity_poly.type
_entity_poly.pdbx_seq_one_letter_code
_entity_poly.pdbx_strand_id
1 'polypeptide(L)'
;MPCCHWSSRGSKNQPQRHYGIISLIILAPPKDIDCIHTQKLVEAIKPSGALKDGQELSHSLVVLGNLNPLVNEWISELSEKSSPSAAASVGGKIVPLGSYWLRAHTKGGGRDVVSVAPRHIERSDSFQSFFEILKHQEEIKNLRATDAALELPVCRCFPLKIDLMFARPSVQTVSDNLDLGDDWHLRSLDMRCILSLNGNRAFESSRKALLKMVGDSLQTTTKLLRAPVT
;
A
#
# COMPACT_ATOMS: atom_id res chain seq x y z
N MET A 1 21.64 -8.85 -17.08
CA MET A 1 20.32 -9.43 -17.43
C MET A 1 19.27 -8.93 -16.46
N PRO A 2 17.99 -8.73 -16.85
CA PRO A 2 17.46 -8.47 -18.19
C PRO A 2 17.33 -6.95 -18.43
N CYS A 3 17.84 -6.47 -19.57
CA CYS A 3 17.50 -5.15 -20.09
C CYS A 3 16.05 -5.19 -20.57
N CYS A 4 15.28 -4.14 -20.29
CA CYS A 4 13.89 -4.01 -20.75
C CYS A 4 13.81 -4.23 -22.26
N HIS A 5 13.26 -5.38 -22.69
CA HIS A 5 13.00 -5.65 -24.09
C HIS A 5 11.80 -4.81 -24.54
N TRP A 6 12.09 -3.68 -25.21
CA TRP A 6 11.07 -2.94 -25.93
C TRP A 6 10.78 -3.66 -27.26
N SER A 7 9.71 -4.46 -27.30
CA SER A 7 9.25 -5.08 -28.53
C SER A 7 8.63 -4.03 -29.44
N SER A 8 9.35 -3.61 -30.49
CA SER A 8 8.77 -2.80 -31.56
C SER A 8 8.01 -3.72 -32.53
N ARG A 9 6.68 -3.82 -32.36
CA ARG A 9 5.79 -4.25 -33.43
C ARG A 9 5.05 -3.03 -33.96
N GLY A 10 5.39 -2.62 -35.17
CA GLY A 10 4.60 -1.65 -35.91
C GLY A 10 3.26 -2.24 -36.31
N SER A 11 2.17 -1.57 -35.93
CA SER A 11 0.96 -1.45 -36.75
C SER A 11 0.10 -0.28 -36.27
N LYS A 12 -0.28 0.52 -37.27
CA LYS A 12 -1.17 1.69 -37.42
C LYS A 12 -2.15 2.05 -36.28
N ASN A 13 -2.24 3.36 -36.02
CA ASN A 13 -3.34 4.13 -35.41
C ASN A 13 -3.87 3.67 -34.03
N GLN A 14 -3.09 3.93 -32.98
CA GLN A 14 -3.70 4.26 -31.68
C GLN A 14 -3.29 5.67 -31.27
N PRO A 15 -4.22 6.53 -30.81
CA PRO A 15 -3.85 7.83 -30.29
C PRO A 15 -2.88 7.63 -29.12
N GLN A 16 -1.71 8.27 -29.20
CA GLN A 16 -0.74 8.24 -28.11
C GLN A 16 -1.41 8.81 -26.87
N ARG A 17 -1.59 7.96 -25.85
CA ARG A 17 -2.17 8.36 -24.58
C ARG A 17 -1.15 9.26 -23.87
N HIS A 18 -1.40 10.56 -23.89
CA HIS A 18 -0.71 11.51 -23.02
C HIS A 18 -1.42 11.52 -21.67
N TYR A 19 -0.63 11.65 -20.60
CA TYR A 19 -1.13 11.63 -19.24
C TYR A 19 -0.83 12.98 -18.59
N GLY A 20 -1.84 13.57 -17.94
CA GLY A 20 -1.80 14.92 -17.41
C GLY A 20 -2.52 15.94 -18.29
N ILE A 21 -2.67 17.16 -17.76
CA ILE A 21 -3.40 18.26 -18.41
C ILE A 21 -2.51 18.96 -19.47
N ILE A 22 -1.21 18.76 -19.38
CA ILE A 22 -0.20 19.42 -20.23
C ILE A 22 0.59 18.34 -20.99
N SER A 23 0.95 18.63 -22.25
CA SER A 23 1.77 17.77 -23.10
C SER A 23 3.14 17.47 -22.47
N LEU A 24 3.70 16.31 -22.83
CA LEU A 24 5.03 15.89 -22.38
C LEU A 24 6.12 16.83 -22.93
N ILE A 25 7.07 17.21 -22.09
CA ILE A 25 8.16 18.12 -22.45
C ILE A 25 9.17 17.41 -23.37
N ILE A 26 9.50 16.15 -23.07
CA ILE A 26 10.44 15.32 -23.83
C ILE A 26 9.94 13.89 -23.88
N LEU A 27 9.93 13.29 -25.08
CA LEU A 27 9.57 11.90 -25.36
C LEU A 27 10.77 11.02 -25.69
N ALA A 28 11.98 11.60 -25.76
CA ALA A 28 13.18 10.87 -26.11
C ALA A 28 13.53 9.84 -25.01
N PRO A 29 13.87 8.59 -25.39
CA PRO A 29 14.32 7.59 -24.44
C PRO A 29 15.70 7.96 -23.85
N PRO A 30 16.07 7.41 -22.68
CA PRO A 30 17.39 7.62 -22.09
C PRO A 30 18.50 7.11 -23.02
N LYS A 31 19.62 7.81 -23.06
CA LYS A 31 20.83 7.41 -23.77
C LYS A 31 21.67 6.47 -22.91
N ASP A 32 22.63 5.79 -23.52
CA ASP A 32 23.53 4.87 -22.79
C ASP A 32 24.26 5.55 -21.63
N ILE A 33 24.65 6.82 -21.79
CA ILE A 33 25.28 7.61 -20.73
C ILE A 33 24.35 7.84 -19.53
N ASP A 34 23.04 8.00 -19.77
CA ASP A 34 22.05 8.19 -18.71
C ASP A 34 21.86 6.89 -17.91
N CYS A 35 21.93 5.73 -18.58
CA CYS A 35 21.92 4.42 -17.94
C CYS A 35 23.15 4.24 -17.03
N ILE A 36 24.34 4.61 -17.51
CA ILE A 36 25.59 4.56 -16.73
C ILE A 36 25.50 5.46 -15.49
N HIS A 37 25.02 6.69 -15.65
CA HIS A 37 24.85 7.62 -14.53
C HIS A 37 23.80 7.15 -13.53
N THR A 38 22.70 6.58 -14.00
CA THR A 38 21.69 5.96 -13.14
C THR A 38 22.28 4.84 -12.31
N GLN A 39 23.14 3.99 -12.90
CA GLN A 39 23.81 2.93 -12.17
C GLN A 39 24.77 3.46 -11.10
N LYS A 40 25.60 4.46 -11.43
CA LYS A 40 26.49 5.12 -10.46
C LYS A 40 25.71 5.73 -9.29
N LEU A 41 24.57 6.35 -9.58
CA LEU A 41 23.69 6.92 -8.56
C LEU A 41 23.09 5.85 -7.64
N VAL A 42 22.63 4.72 -8.22
CA VAL A 42 22.16 3.57 -7.45
C VAL A 42 23.26 3.02 -6.54
N GLU A 43 24.48 2.88 -7.05
CA GLU A 43 25.63 2.41 -6.28
C GLU A 43 26.02 3.36 -5.15
N ALA A 44 26.01 4.67 -5.40
CA ALA A 44 26.31 5.69 -4.39
C ALA A 44 25.30 5.72 -3.23
N ILE A 45 24.04 5.32 -3.46
CA ILE A 45 22.97 5.39 -2.47
C ILE A 45 22.72 4.06 -1.76
N LYS A 46 23.22 2.93 -2.27
CA LYS A 46 23.19 1.65 -1.55
C LYS A 46 23.67 1.73 -0.09
N PRO A 47 24.80 2.41 0.24
CA PRO A 47 25.29 2.50 1.62
C PRO A 47 24.33 3.21 2.58
N SER A 48 23.48 4.12 2.08
CA SER A 48 22.47 4.82 2.89
C SER A 48 21.35 3.91 3.41
N GLY A 49 21.21 2.69 2.87
CA GLY A 49 20.11 1.78 3.18
C GLY A 49 18.75 2.23 2.60
N ALA A 50 18.72 3.26 1.75
CA ALA A 50 17.51 3.72 1.07
C ALA A 50 16.95 2.70 0.07
N LEU A 51 17.79 1.81 -0.45
CA LEU A 51 17.39 0.69 -1.31
C LEU A 51 17.26 -0.57 -0.46
N LYS A 52 16.07 -1.18 -0.47
CA LYS A 52 15.78 -2.39 0.28
C LYS A 52 16.31 -3.65 -0.39
N ASP A 53 16.65 -4.62 0.45
CA ASP A 53 16.80 -6.01 0.04
C ASP A 53 15.43 -6.58 -0.37
N GLY A 54 15.43 -7.46 -1.38
CA GLY A 54 14.25 -8.23 -1.75
C GLY A 54 13.67 -9.02 -0.57
N GLN A 55 14.51 -9.43 0.39
CA GLN A 55 14.05 -10.18 1.57
C GLN A 55 13.14 -9.37 2.50
N GLU A 56 13.43 -8.08 2.71
CA GLU A 56 12.59 -7.19 3.55
C GLU A 56 11.22 -6.90 2.89
N LEU A 57 11.20 -6.82 1.56
CA LEU A 57 9.97 -6.67 0.79
C LEU A 57 9.10 -7.92 0.88
N SER A 58 9.70 -9.10 0.67
CA SER A 58 9.00 -10.38 0.81
C SER A 58 8.47 -10.59 2.22
N HIS A 59 9.26 -10.25 3.25
CA HIS A 59 8.81 -10.31 4.64
C HIS A 59 7.61 -9.38 4.89
N SER A 60 7.65 -8.14 4.38
CA SER A 60 6.53 -7.20 4.51
C SER A 60 5.25 -7.76 3.89
N LEU A 61 5.34 -8.43 2.73
CA LEU A 61 4.19 -9.07 2.08
C LEU A 61 3.61 -10.20 2.92
N VAL A 62 4.46 -11.05 3.52
CA VAL A 62 4.03 -12.15 4.38
C VAL A 62 3.32 -11.62 5.63
N VAL A 63 3.89 -10.62 6.30
CA VAL A 63 3.27 -10.02 7.50
C VAL A 63 1.90 -9.43 7.17
N LEU A 64 1.77 -8.67 6.07
CA LEU A 64 0.48 -8.12 5.65
C LEU A 64 -0.51 -9.22 5.24
N GLY A 65 -0.02 -10.28 4.60
CA GLY A 65 -0.81 -11.46 4.26
C GLY A 65 -1.36 -12.17 5.50
N ASN A 66 -0.58 -12.24 6.57
CA ASN A 66 -1.00 -12.85 7.84
C ASN A 66 -2.05 -12.04 8.61
N LEU A 67 -2.09 -10.71 8.41
CA LEU A 67 -3.10 -9.86 9.06
C LEU A 67 -4.48 -9.98 8.38
N ASN A 68 -4.54 -10.29 7.08
CA ASN A 68 -5.79 -10.38 6.32
C ASN A 68 -6.77 -11.46 6.82
N PRO A 69 -6.34 -12.70 7.16
CA PRO A 69 -7.25 -13.69 7.77
C PRO A 69 -7.74 -13.25 9.14
N LEU A 70 -6.89 -12.61 9.97
CA LEU A 70 -7.30 -12.12 11.29
C LEU A 70 -8.44 -11.10 11.20
N VAL A 71 -8.38 -10.19 10.21
CA VAL A 71 -9.45 -9.21 9.96
C VAL A 71 -10.74 -9.92 9.51
N ASN A 72 -10.64 -10.90 8.63
CA ASN A 72 -11.80 -11.65 8.15
C ASN A 72 -12.48 -12.47 9.25
N GLU A 73 -11.68 -13.16 10.07
CA GLU A 73 -12.13 -13.94 11.22
C GLU A 73 -12.82 -13.04 12.24
N TRP A 74 -12.16 -11.96 12.64
CA TRP A 74 -12.72 -10.96 13.54
C TRP A 74 -14.07 -10.40 13.07
N ILE A 75 -14.18 -10.00 11.80
CA ILE A 75 -15.43 -9.48 11.24
C ILE A 75 -16.50 -10.57 11.20
N SER A 76 -16.13 -11.81 10.87
CA SER A 76 -17.07 -12.94 10.83
C SER A 76 -17.65 -13.21 12.21
N GLU A 77 -16.80 -13.30 13.25
CA GLU A 77 -17.23 -13.51 14.64
C GLU A 77 -18.17 -12.40 15.15
N LEU A 78 -17.88 -11.13 14.85
CA LEU A 78 -18.77 -10.03 15.21
C LEU A 78 -20.08 -10.10 14.42
N SER A 79 -20.01 -10.47 13.14
CA SER A 79 -21.19 -10.58 12.28
C SER A 79 -22.10 -11.73 12.69
N GLU A 80 -21.57 -12.84 13.21
CA GLU A 80 -22.37 -13.96 13.72
C GLU A 80 -23.28 -13.53 14.87
N LYS A 81 -22.79 -12.65 15.76
CA LYS A 81 -23.57 -12.13 16.90
C LYS A 81 -24.76 -11.27 16.45
N SER A 82 -24.63 -10.57 15.32
CA SER A 82 -25.68 -9.69 14.79
C SER A 82 -26.56 -10.36 13.75
N SER A 83 -26.02 -11.24 12.92
CA SER A 83 -26.71 -11.87 11.78
C SER A 83 -26.01 -13.18 11.37
N PRO A 84 -26.35 -14.32 12.00
CA PRO A 84 -25.73 -15.63 11.76
C PRO A 84 -25.80 -16.09 10.30
N SER A 85 -26.86 -15.73 9.57
CA SER A 85 -27.05 -16.14 8.17
C SER A 85 -26.15 -15.41 7.17
N ALA A 86 -25.58 -14.26 7.54
CA ALA A 86 -24.79 -13.41 6.65
C ALA A 86 -23.28 -13.50 6.92
N ALA A 87 -22.88 -13.93 8.12
CA ALA A 87 -21.51 -13.83 8.62
C ALA A 87 -20.42 -14.35 7.65
N ALA A 88 -20.64 -15.53 7.06
CA ALA A 88 -19.70 -16.14 6.11
C ALA A 88 -19.50 -15.35 4.80
N SER A 89 -20.38 -14.40 4.49
CA SER A 89 -20.37 -13.61 3.25
C SER A 89 -20.02 -12.13 3.44
N VAL A 90 -19.80 -11.72 4.70
CA VAL A 90 -19.57 -10.33 5.04
C VAL A 90 -18.21 -9.84 4.53
N GLY A 91 -17.16 -10.66 4.74
CA GLY A 91 -15.80 -10.36 4.30
C GLY A 91 -15.16 -9.17 5.00
N GLY A 92 -13.91 -8.92 4.65
CA GLY A 92 -13.08 -7.85 5.17
C GLY A 92 -11.72 -7.89 4.50
N LYS A 93 -11.01 -6.77 4.48
CA LYS A 93 -9.68 -6.77 3.86
C LYS A 93 -8.72 -5.76 4.43
N ILE A 94 -7.46 -6.09 4.28
CA ILE A 94 -6.36 -5.18 4.54
C ILE A 94 -5.88 -4.55 3.23
N VAL A 95 -5.80 -3.23 3.23
CA VAL A 95 -5.31 -2.45 2.10
C VAL A 95 -4.08 -1.64 2.54
N PRO A 96 -2.91 -1.89 1.95
CA PRO A 96 -1.77 -1.00 2.15
C PRO A 96 -2.06 0.41 1.67
N LEU A 97 -1.52 1.43 2.32
CA LEU A 97 -1.64 2.83 1.95
C LEU A 97 -0.29 3.42 1.53
N GLY A 98 -0.36 4.58 0.85
CA GLY A 98 0.78 5.45 0.61
C GLY A 98 1.99 4.81 -0.09
N SER A 99 3.18 5.04 0.48
CA SER A 99 4.48 4.72 -0.13
C SER A 99 4.77 3.22 -0.33
N TYR A 100 3.92 2.36 0.25
CA TYR A 100 3.97 0.92 0.00
C TYR A 100 3.79 0.60 -1.49
N TRP A 101 2.82 1.23 -2.14
CA TRP A 101 2.53 1.03 -3.56
C TRP A 101 3.62 1.56 -4.50
N LEU A 102 4.31 2.61 -4.07
CA LEU A 102 5.47 3.15 -4.79
C LEU A 102 6.73 2.32 -4.58
N ARG A 103 6.68 1.27 -3.74
CA ARG A 103 7.85 0.53 -3.23
C ARG A 103 8.94 1.47 -2.69
N ALA A 104 8.60 2.71 -2.34
CA ALA A 104 9.50 3.82 -2.03
C ALA A 104 9.56 4.14 -0.54
N HIS A 105 9.12 3.19 0.28
CA HIS A 105 9.26 3.24 1.71
C HIS A 105 10.72 2.92 2.09
N THR A 106 11.27 3.61 3.08
CA THR A 106 12.66 3.45 3.53
C THR A 106 12.80 2.23 4.46
N LYS A 107 14.03 1.76 4.66
CA LYS A 107 14.34 0.67 5.60
C LYS A 107 13.84 1.03 7.01
N GLY A 108 13.10 0.15 7.65
CA GLY A 108 12.51 0.40 8.98
C GLY A 108 11.39 1.46 9.02
N GLY A 109 11.04 2.10 7.90
CA GLY A 109 9.92 3.04 7.84
C GLY A 109 8.58 2.37 8.14
N GLY A 110 7.62 3.15 8.64
CA GLY A 110 6.26 2.70 8.91
C GLY A 110 5.55 2.15 7.67
N ARG A 111 4.59 1.25 7.87
CA ARG A 111 3.66 0.78 6.85
C ARG A 111 2.28 1.27 7.24
N ASP A 112 1.79 2.24 6.49
CA ASP A 112 0.41 2.66 6.61
C ASP A 112 -0.49 1.61 5.97
N VAL A 113 -1.45 1.12 6.74
CA VAL A 113 -2.34 0.04 6.33
C VAL A 113 -3.73 0.37 6.84
N VAL A 114 -4.77 -0.01 6.09
CA VAL A 114 -6.16 0.13 6.55
C VAL A 114 -6.87 -1.21 6.54
N SER A 115 -7.52 -1.56 7.66
CA SER A 115 -8.51 -2.62 7.71
C SER A 115 -9.86 -2.07 7.28
N VAL A 116 -10.48 -2.72 6.31
CA VAL A 116 -11.76 -2.34 5.72
C VAL A 116 -12.82 -3.32 6.20
N ALA A 117 -13.82 -2.80 6.90
CA ALA A 117 -14.93 -3.56 7.44
C ALA A 117 -16.27 -3.03 6.92
N PRO A 118 -17.31 -3.86 6.87
CA PRO A 118 -18.66 -3.45 6.46
C PRO A 118 -19.30 -2.48 7.47
N ARG A 119 -20.41 -1.87 7.07
CA ARG A 119 -21.10 -0.79 7.80
C ARG A 119 -21.50 -1.11 9.24
N HIS A 120 -21.78 -2.39 9.56
CA HIS A 120 -22.25 -2.80 10.89
C HIS A 120 -21.13 -3.04 11.89
N ILE A 121 -19.87 -3.05 11.45
CA ILE A 121 -18.71 -3.19 12.33
C ILE A 121 -18.28 -1.80 12.79
N GLU A 122 -18.27 -1.55 14.09
CA GLU A 122 -17.96 -0.22 14.60
C GLU A 122 -16.46 -0.01 14.79
N ARG A 123 -16.06 1.26 14.77
CA ARG A 123 -14.67 1.64 15.03
C ARG A 123 -14.25 1.17 16.43
N SER A 124 -15.12 1.32 17.43
CA SER A 124 -14.85 0.85 18.80
C SER A 124 -14.47 -0.63 18.85
N ASP A 125 -15.11 -1.47 18.02
CA ASP A 125 -14.83 -2.90 17.98
C ASP A 125 -13.40 -3.18 17.50
N SER A 126 -12.90 -2.38 16.55
CA SER A 126 -11.52 -2.46 16.06
C SER A 126 -10.49 -2.11 17.14
N PHE A 127 -10.78 -1.15 18.01
CA PHE A 127 -9.84 -0.72 19.06
C PHE A 127 -9.98 -1.54 20.35
N GLN A 128 -11.00 -2.39 20.45
CA GLN A 128 -11.25 -3.25 21.61
C GLN A 128 -11.04 -4.72 21.25
N SER A 129 -11.99 -5.33 20.54
CA SER A 129 -11.97 -6.77 20.25
C SER A 129 -10.83 -7.16 19.31
N PHE A 130 -10.63 -6.42 18.21
CA PHE A 130 -9.54 -6.71 17.27
C PHE A 130 -8.17 -6.40 17.87
N PHE A 131 -8.07 -5.38 18.72
CA PHE A 131 -6.85 -5.10 19.48
C PHE A 131 -6.42 -6.30 20.32
N GLU A 132 -7.36 -6.95 21.02
CA GLU A 132 -7.05 -8.16 21.78
C GLU A 132 -6.63 -9.32 20.88
N ILE A 133 -7.26 -9.52 19.71
CA ILE A 133 -6.82 -10.55 18.73
C ILE A 133 -5.37 -10.32 18.31
N LEU A 134 -4.99 -9.07 18.02
CA LEU A 134 -3.63 -8.70 17.61
C LEU A 134 -2.61 -8.87 18.73
N LYS A 135 -3.00 -8.62 19.98
CA LYS A 135 -2.14 -8.76 21.17
C LYS A 135 -1.75 -10.21 21.46
N HIS A 136 -2.57 -11.18 21.04
CA HIS A 136 -2.27 -12.60 21.17
C HIS A 136 -1.33 -13.13 20.07
N GLN A 137 -1.02 -12.32 19.05
CA GLN A 137 -0.07 -12.70 18.01
C GLN A 137 1.36 -12.57 18.53
N GLU A 138 2.11 -13.68 18.58
CA GLU A 138 3.50 -13.70 19.08
C GLU A 138 4.43 -12.72 18.33
N GLU A 139 4.10 -12.45 17.07
CA GLU A 139 4.87 -11.59 16.18
C GLU A 139 4.69 -10.10 16.49
N ILE A 140 3.57 -9.70 17.12
CA ILE A 140 3.22 -8.32 17.43
C ILE A 140 3.64 -8.01 18.86
N LYS A 141 4.61 -7.10 19.04
CA LYS A 141 5.12 -6.70 20.35
C LYS A 141 4.82 -5.23 20.61
N ASN A 142 4.50 -4.89 21.86
CA ASN A 142 4.21 -3.52 22.27
C ASN A 142 3.11 -2.85 21.42
N LEU A 143 2.02 -3.60 21.15
CA LEU A 143 0.84 -3.07 20.48
C LEU A 143 0.33 -1.82 21.21
N ARG A 144 0.11 -0.73 20.48
CA ARG A 144 -0.39 0.53 21.05
C ARG A 144 -1.60 0.99 20.27
N ALA A 145 -2.59 1.53 20.98
CA ALA A 145 -3.73 2.21 20.38
C ALA A 145 -3.52 3.72 20.50
N THR A 146 -3.79 4.43 19.41
CA THR A 146 -3.94 5.89 19.37
C THR A 146 -5.38 6.22 18.96
N ASP A 147 -5.78 7.48 19.03
CA ASP A 147 -7.09 7.89 18.51
C ASP A 147 -7.26 7.60 17.00
N ALA A 148 -6.15 7.48 16.26
CA ALA A 148 -6.11 7.32 14.82
C ALA A 148 -6.07 5.86 14.35
N ALA A 149 -5.23 5.08 15.01
CA ALA A 149 -4.68 3.85 14.47
C ALA A 149 -4.15 2.96 15.60
N LEU A 150 -4.05 1.68 15.29
CA LEU A 150 -3.28 0.72 16.06
C LEU A 150 -1.85 0.69 15.54
N GLU A 151 -0.87 0.94 16.39
CA GLU A 151 0.54 0.76 16.06
C GLU A 151 0.93 -0.67 16.39
N LEU A 152 1.31 -1.44 15.36
CA LEU A 152 1.70 -2.84 15.42
C LEU A 152 3.20 -2.96 15.12
N PRO A 153 4.08 -2.90 16.12
CA PRO A 153 5.47 -3.29 15.96
C PRO A 153 5.57 -4.81 15.79
N VAL A 154 6.09 -5.25 14.65
CA VAL A 154 6.31 -6.67 14.34
C VAL A 154 7.77 -7.01 14.57
N CYS A 155 8.03 -7.88 15.54
CA CYS A 155 9.37 -8.31 15.94
C CYS A 155 9.70 -9.70 15.34
N ARG A 156 10.08 -9.72 14.06
CA ARG A 156 10.72 -10.86 13.39
C ARG A 156 12.10 -10.47 12.85
N CYS A 157 12.72 -11.33 12.02
CA CYS A 157 14.03 -11.11 11.39
C CYS A 157 14.18 -9.73 10.72
N PHE A 158 13.09 -9.12 10.28
CA PHE A 158 13.03 -7.74 9.79
C PHE A 158 12.01 -6.94 10.59
N PRO A 159 12.44 -6.08 11.54
CA PRO A 159 11.52 -5.30 12.34
C PRO A 159 10.72 -4.36 11.43
N LEU A 160 9.41 -4.35 11.65
CA LEU A 160 8.46 -3.57 10.86
C LEU A 160 7.52 -2.83 11.81
N LYS A 161 7.30 -1.54 11.58
CA LYS A 161 6.20 -0.80 12.22
C LYS A 161 5.03 -0.75 11.25
N ILE A 162 3.86 -1.24 11.66
CA ILE A 162 2.62 -1.11 10.90
C ILE A 162 1.70 -0.14 11.64
N ASP A 163 1.23 0.88 10.96
CA ASP A 163 0.22 1.80 11.46
C ASP A 163 -1.12 1.38 10.83
N LEU A 164 -1.91 0.61 11.59
CA LEU A 164 -3.17 0.00 11.14
C LEU A 164 -4.36 0.91 11.47
N MET A 165 -4.89 1.54 10.43
CA MET A 165 -6.08 2.36 10.48
C MET A 165 -7.33 1.53 10.23
N PHE A 166 -8.50 2.08 10.57
CA PHE A 166 -9.80 1.43 10.37
C PHE A 166 -10.69 2.23 9.42
N ALA A 167 -11.27 1.53 8.45
CA ALA A 167 -12.20 2.05 7.45
C ALA A 167 -13.53 1.30 7.50
N ARG A 168 -14.63 2.06 7.50
CA ARG A 168 -15.99 1.52 7.51
C ARG A 168 -16.83 2.10 6.38
N PRO A 169 -16.63 1.68 5.12
CA PRO A 169 -17.52 2.07 4.02
C PRO A 169 -18.98 1.70 4.31
N SER A 170 -19.91 2.45 3.71
CA SER A 170 -21.36 2.19 3.82
C SER A 170 -21.83 1.00 2.95
N VAL A 171 -21.14 -0.12 3.06
CA VAL A 171 -21.42 -1.38 2.34
C VAL A 171 -21.79 -2.48 3.32
N GLN A 172 -22.64 -3.42 2.90
CA GLN A 172 -23.03 -4.56 3.73
C GLN A 172 -21.97 -5.67 3.74
N THR A 173 -21.23 -5.79 2.64
CA THR A 173 -20.21 -6.80 2.43
C THR A 173 -18.97 -6.15 1.82
N VAL A 174 -17.79 -6.58 2.23
CA VAL A 174 -16.50 -6.15 1.68
C VAL A 174 -15.98 -7.24 0.76
N SER A 175 -16.00 -7.00 -0.54
CA SER A 175 -15.41 -7.91 -1.52
C SER A 175 -13.92 -7.63 -1.73
N ASP A 176 -13.16 -8.64 -2.16
CA ASP A 176 -11.75 -8.47 -2.52
C ASP A 176 -11.56 -7.39 -3.60
N ASN A 177 -12.51 -7.33 -4.54
CA ASN A 177 -12.53 -6.37 -5.65
C ASN A 177 -13.09 -4.98 -5.29
N LEU A 178 -13.43 -4.72 -4.02
CA LEU A 178 -13.97 -3.42 -3.61
C LEU A 178 -13.00 -2.29 -3.95
N ASP A 179 -13.42 -1.36 -4.81
CA ASP A 179 -12.64 -0.19 -5.18
C ASP A 179 -12.82 0.93 -4.16
N LEU A 180 -11.75 1.21 -3.42
CA LEU A 180 -11.67 2.36 -2.50
C LEU A 180 -11.35 3.67 -3.24
N GLY A 181 -11.13 3.59 -4.56
CA GLY A 181 -10.97 4.71 -5.46
C GLY A 181 -12.27 5.49 -5.70
N ASP A 182 -13.44 4.94 -5.39
CA ASP A 182 -14.74 5.63 -5.54
C ASP A 182 -15.06 6.53 -4.35
N ASP A 183 -15.37 7.81 -4.61
CA ASP A 183 -15.68 8.83 -3.60
C ASP A 183 -16.82 8.43 -2.66
N TRP A 184 -17.73 7.58 -3.14
CA TRP A 184 -18.88 7.12 -2.38
C TRP A 184 -18.47 6.27 -1.16
N HIS A 185 -17.42 5.45 -1.30
CA HIS A 185 -16.96 4.54 -0.24
C HIS A 185 -16.11 5.25 0.83
N LEU A 186 -15.70 6.50 0.58
CA LEU A 186 -14.78 7.27 1.43
C LEU A 186 -15.49 8.21 2.42
N ARG A 187 -16.81 8.40 2.27
CA ARG A 187 -17.60 9.40 3.04
C ARG A 187 -17.64 9.13 4.55
N SER A 188 -17.33 7.92 4.97
CA SER A 188 -17.35 7.49 6.38
C SER A 188 -15.96 7.26 6.98
N LEU A 189 -14.90 7.66 6.28
CA LEU A 189 -13.53 7.49 6.73
C LEU A 189 -13.08 8.68 7.58
N ASP A 190 -12.25 8.39 8.60
CA ASP A 190 -11.58 9.43 9.37
C ASP A 190 -10.72 10.32 8.46
N MET A 191 -10.61 11.60 8.78
CA MET A 191 -9.85 12.57 7.97
C MET A 191 -8.41 12.11 7.68
N ARG A 192 -7.78 11.38 8.61
CA ARG A 192 -6.43 10.82 8.42
C ARG A 192 -6.42 9.66 7.42
N CYS A 193 -7.46 8.81 7.44
CA CYS A 193 -7.67 7.78 6.43
C CYS A 193 -7.89 8.43 5.06
N ILE A 194 -8.69 9.49 4.98
CA ILE A 194 -8.93 10.26 3.75
C ILE A 194 -7.63 10.88 3.23
N LEU A 195 -6.80 11.47 4.08
CA LEU A 195 -5.51 12.04 3.66
C LEU A 195 -4.53 10.97 3.15
N SER A 196 -4.41 9.84 3.84
CA SER A 196 -3.58 8.72 3.42
C SER A 196 -4.11 8.02 2.16
N LEU A 197 -5.43 7.90 2.03
CA LEU A 197 -6.10 7.37 0.83
C LEU A 197 -6.07 8.36 -0.32
N ASN A 198 -6.11 9.67 -0.12
CA ASN A 198 -5.96 10.65 -1.19
C ASN A 198 -4.58 10.55 -1.85
N GLY A 199 -3.53 10.27 -1.06
CA GLY A 199 -2.22 9.87 -1.59
C GLY A 199 -2.30 8.57 -2.41
N ASN A 200 -3.13 7.62 -1.99
CA ASN A 200 -3.37 6.37 -2.71
C ASN A 200 -4.24 6.56 -3.98
N ARG A 201 -5.22 7.47 -4.00
CA ARG A 201 -6.15 7.73 -5.12
C ARG A 201 -5.51 8.53 -6.23
N ALA A 202 -4.74 9.57 -5.88
CA ALA A 202 -3.88 10.28 -6.82
C ALA A 202 -2.89 9.30 -7.46
N PHE A 203 -2.41 8.33 -6.68
CA PHE A 203 -1.54 7.27 -7.18
C PHE A 203 -2.29 6.27 -8.06
N GLU A 204 -3.35 5.57 -7.63
CA GLU A 204 -4.06 4.57 -8.44
C GLU A 204 -4.58 5.15 -9.78
N SER A 205 -5.15 6.36 -9.76
CA SER A 205 -5.57 7.07 -10.98
C SER A 205 -4.40 7.35 -11.93
N SER A 206 -3.21 7.60 -11.36
CA SER A 206 -1.98 7.85 -12.11
C SER A 206 -1.10 6.61 -12.27
N ARG A 207 -1.39 5.48 -11.63
CA ARG A 207 -0.47 4.33 -11.50
C ARG A 207 -0.36 3.62 -12.82
N LYS A 208 -1.50 3.38 -13.47
CA LYS A 208 -1.55 2.78 -14.80
C LYS A 208 -0.88 3.68 -15.84
N ALA A 209 -0.90 4.99 -15.63
CA ALA A 209 -0.21 5.99 -16.44
C ALA A 209 1.30 5.98 -16.21
N LEU A 210 1.70 6.10 -14.95
CA LEU A 210 3.07 6.21 -14.48
C LEU A 210 3.86 4.92 -14.68
N LEU A 211 3.28 3.74 -14.40
CA LEU A 211 3.90 2.45 -14.70
C LEU A 211 4.14 2.28 -16.21
N LYS A 212 3.21 2.77 -17.04
CA LYS A 212 3.33 2.70 -18.49
C LYS A 212 4.30 3.72 -19.08
N MET A 213 4.47 4.87 -18.42
CA MET A 213 5.39 5.94 -18.84
C MET A 213 6.82 5.79 -18.31
N VAL A 214 6.98 5.36 -17.05
CA VAL A 214 8.22 5.53 -16.28
C VAL A 214 8.73 4.19 -15.71
N GLY A 215 7.92 3.13 -15.72
CA GLY A 215 8.33 1.79 -15.26
C GLY A 215 8.95 1.80 -13.85
N ASP A 216 10.05 1.07 -13.66
CA ASP A 216 10.79 1.03 -12.40
C ASP A 216 11.54 2.34 -12.07
N SER A 217 11.70 3.25 -13.04
CA SER A 217 12.43 4.50 -12.83
C SER A 217 11.74 5.40 -11.82
N LEU A 218 10.40 5.38 -11.71
CA LEU A 218 9.69 6.18 -10.72
C LEU A 218 10.02 5.75 -9.28
N GLN A 219 10.15 4.44 -9.06
CA GLN A 219 10.47 3.88 -7.75
C GLN A 219 11.89 4.30 -7.33
N THR A 220 12.84 4.20 -8.26
CA THR A 220 14.22 4.65 -8.06
C THR A 220 14.26 6.14 -7.76
N THR A 221 13.70 7.00 -8.62
CA THR A 221 13.68 8.45 -8.41
C THR A 221 13.03 8.86 -7.08
N THR A 222 11.91 8.24 -6.70
CA THR A 222 11.23 8.57 -5.42
C THR A 222 12.08 8.16 -4.22
N LYS A 223 12.77 7.02 -4.26
CA LYS A 223 13.71 6.60 -3.21
C LYS A 223 14.90 7.53 -3.11
N LEU A 224 15.42 7.99 -4.25
CA LEU A 224 16.53 8.94 -4.32
C LEU A 224 16.16 10.28 -3.68
N LEU A 225 14.98 10.83 -3.99
CA LEU A 225 14.48 12.09 -3.41
C LEU A 225 14.21 12.01 -1.91
N ARG A 226 14.00 10.81 -1.36
CA ARG A 226 13.72 10.57 0.06
C ARG A 226 14.93 10.04 0.83
N ALA A 227 16.05 9.79 0.15
CA ALA A 227 17.27 9.37 0.81
C ALA A 227 17.73 10.52 1.72
N PRO A 228 18.09 10.24 2.99
CA PRO A 228 18.66 11.26 3.85
C PRO A 228 19.94 11.80 3.19
N VAL A 229 20.01 13.12 3.01
CA VAL A 229 21.23 13.78 2.56
C VAL A 229 22.17 13.81 3.76
N THR A 230 23.21 13.00 3.70
CA THR A 230 24.32 13.03 4.67
C THR A 230 25.23 14.21 4.40
#